data_AF-A0A0L7QQA3-F1
#
_entry.id   AF-A0A0L7QQA3-F1
#
_cell.length_a   1.000
_cell.length_b   1.000
_cell.length_c   1.000
_cell.angle_alpha   90.00
_cell.angle_beta   90.00
_cell.angle_gamma   90.00
#
_symmetry.space_group_name_H-M   'P 1'
#
loop_
_entity.id
_entity.type
_entity.pdbx_description
1 polymer ?
#
loop_
_entity_poly.entity_id
_entity_poly.type
_entity_poly.pdbx_seq_one_letter_code
_entity_poly.pdbx_strand_id
1 'polypeptide(L)'
;MQKVLSSDHEPGWNDPPKWAYCATQSSAAPIKRVLNKRVAFPLASSQAVNKESFPNTLTNMPPPLQSAINLTTASHPPLLHPLNKNVEERMNEMEIDKEQTLNDVFTNFEAVISEHVLEKSKAEEVKKRLDVLKTAWLEDKLNNVIYKNILDLSTALREGNVEKADQIHVALMMQHASLCSAWIPGIRHIILGLKTKMQSLSVIQCNQSSESHLLPAEENK
;
A
#
# COMPACT_ATOMS: atom_id res chain seq x y z
N MET A 1 -6.33 -4.25 53.78
CA MET A 1 -6.66 -2.80 53.66
C MET A 1 -6.80 -2.46 52.20
N GLN A 2 -8.03 -2.28 51.73
CA GLN A 2 -8.37 -1.93 50.34
C GLN A 2 -8.07 -0.45 50.12
N LYS A 3 -7.16 -0.14 49.18
CA LYS A 3 -7.00 1.23 48.66
C LYS A 3 -8.13 1.47 47.66
N VAL A 4 -9.13 2.23 48.07
CA VAL A 4 -10.13 2.83 47.17
C VAL A 4 -9.39 3.87 46.34
N LEU A 5 -9.18 3.58 45.06
CA LEU A 5 -8.69 4.57 44.10
C LEU A 5 -9.89 5.39 43.65
N SER A 6 -9.82 6.69 43.91
CA SER A 6 -10.76 7.70 43.47
C SER A 6 -11.01 7.57 41.96
N SER A 7 -12.28 7.46 41.58
CA SER A 7 -12.72 7.31 40.20
C SER A 7 -12.73 8.66 39.46
N ASP A 8 -11.56 9.29 39.32
CA ASP A 8 -11.35 10.38 38.36
C ASP A 8 -10.41 9.86 37.27
N HIS A 9 -10.98 9.02 36.41
CA HIS A 9 -10.30 8.52 35.22
C HIS A 9 -10.31 9.63 34.17
N GLU A 10 -9.24 10.42 34.14
CA GLU A 10 -8.94 11.30 33.01
C GLU A 10 -8.74 10.38 31.78
N PRO A 11 -9.54 10.52 30.70
CA PRO A 11 -9.32 9.73 29.50
C PRO A 11 -7.99 10.12 28.89
N GLY A 12 -7.04 9.19 28.84
CA GLY A 12 -5.79 9.41 28.14
C GLY A 12 -6.04 9.61 26.65
N TRP A 13 -5.08 10.21 25.94
CA TRP A 13 -5.17 10.39 24.48
C TRP A 13 -5.35 9.07 23.70
N ASN A 14 -5.10 7.92 24.36
CA ASN A 14 -5.24 6.58 23.81
C ASN A 14 -6.52 5.84 24.28
N ASP A 15 -7.38 6.47 25.10
CA ASP A 15 -8.67 5.88 25.45
C ASP A 15 -9.65 6.11 24.31
N PRO A 16 -10.26 5.04 23.76
CA PRO A 16 -11.22 5.21 22.68
C PRO A 16 -12.44 5.99 23.19
N PRO A 17 -13.05 6.81 22.34
CA PRO A 17 -14.13 7.69 22.77
C PRO A 17 -15.31 6.87 23.30
N LYS A 18 -16.05 7.43 24.28
CA LYS A 18 -17.09 6.69 25.05
C LYS A 18 -18.15 5.99 24.19
N TRP A 19 -18.42 6.49 22.98
CA TRP A 19 -19.36 5.86 22.03
C TRP A 19 -18.86 4.53 21.46
N ALA A 20 -17.55 4.26 21.47
CA ALA A 20 -16.97 2.96 21.07
C ALA A 20 -17.28 1.83 22.09
N TYR A 21 -17.52 2.17 23.36
CA TYR A 21 -17.87 1.19 24.40
C TYR A 21 -19.37 0.89 24.48
N CYS A 22 -20.24 1.73 23.89
CA CYS A 22 -21.66 1.45 23.79
C CYS A 22 -21.97 0.51 22.61
N ALA A 23 -21.24 -0.60 22.51
CA ALA A 23 -21.57 -1.68 21.59
C ALA A 23 -22.61 -2.60 22.25
N THR A 24 -23.85 -2.13 22.37
CA THR A 24 -25.11 -2.91 22.36
C THR A 24 -26.24 -2.02 22.89
N GLN A 25 -26.85 -1.23 22.00
CA GLN A 25 -28.30 -1.01 21.97
C GLN A 25 -28.68 -0.23 20.70
N SER A 26 -29.80 -0.66 20.13
CA SER A 26 -30.23 -0.44 18.76
C SER A 26 -30.69 0.99 18.44
N SER A 27 -30.60 1.33 17.14
CA SER A 27 -31.43 2.28 16.41
C SER A 27 -31.20 3.79 16.60
N ALA A 28 -30.37 4.39 15.75
CA ALA A 28 -30.63 5.71 15.19
C ALA A 28 -29.98 5.87 13.80
N ALA A 29 -30.75 6.43 12.86
CA ALA A 29 -30.52 6.54 11.42
C ALA A 29 -29.16 7.17 10.99
N PRO A 30 -28.71 6.93 9.74
CA PRO A 30 -27.47 7.52 9.22
C PRO A 30 -27.63 9.04 9.06
N ILE A 31 -27.06 9.81 9.97
CA ILE A 31 -26.92 11.26 9.82
C ILE A 31 -25.90 11.50 8.71
N LYS A 32 -26.40 11.74 7.50
CA LYS A 32 -25.61 12.18 6.36
C LYS A 32 -24.91 13.48 6.76
N ARG A 33 -23.59 13.43 7.00
CA ARG A 33 -22.78 14.59 7.35
C ARG A 33 -22.64 15.46 6.09
N VAL A 34 -23.58 16.39 5.87
CA VAL A 34 -23.50 17.35 4.77
C VAL A 34 -22.42 18.39 5.12
N LEU A 35 -21.21 18.16 4.62
CA LEU A 35 -20.00 18.97 4.81
C LEU A 35 -19.99 20.26 3.98
N ASN A 36 -21.13 20.93 3.83
CA ASN A 36 -21.27 22.15 3.01
C ASN A 36 -21.94 23.30 3.79
N LYS A 37 -21.51 23.55 5.03
CA LYS A 37 -21.93 24.75 5.77
C LYS A 37 -20.71 25.65 5.96
N ARG A 38 -20.33 26.38 4.91
CA ARG A 38 -19.51 27.59 5.08
C ARG A 38 -20.42 28.64 5.72
N VAL A 39 -20.03 29.13 6.89
CA VAL A 39 -20.70 30.24 7.57
C VAL A 39 -20.42 31.50 6.75
N ALA A 40 -21.47 32.21 6.31
CA ALA A 40 -21.32 33.51 5.68
C ALA A 40 -21.01 34.58 6.74
N PHE A 41 -20.09 35.49 6.44
CA PHE A 41 -19.79 36.63 7.31
C PHE A 41 -20.95 37.63 7.31
N PRO A 42 -21.34 38.21 8.46
CA PRO A 42 -22.37 39.25 8.49
C PRO A 42 -21.85 40.52 7.82
N LEU A 43 -22.39 40.87 6.66
CA LEU A 43 -22.22 42.21 6.10
C LEU A 43 -23.09 43.16 6.92
N ALA A 44 -22.45 43.95 7.79
CA ALA A 44 -23.10 45.05 8.46
C ALA A 44 -23.66 46.02 7.41
N SER A 45 -24.98 46.20 7.45
CA SER A 45 -25.70 47.24 6.73
C SER A 45 -25.27 48.61 7.26
N SER A 46 -24.81 49.49 6.37
CA SER A 46 -24.78 50.93 6.60
C SER A 46 -25.22 51.64 5.33
N GLN A 47 -26.32 52.37 5.44
CA GLN A 47 -26.97 53.08 4.36
C GLN A 47 -26.19 54.31 3.89
N ALA A 48 -26.29 54.55 2.57
CA ALA A 48 -26.34 55.82 1.84
C ALA A 48 -25.11 56.75 1.81
N VAL A 49 -24.58 57.06 0.61
CA VAL A 49 -24.98 58.18 -0.27
C VAL A 49 -24.12 58.16 -1.57
N ASN A 50 -24.79 58.42 -2.70
CA ASN A 50 -24.39 58.67 -4.11
C ASN A 50 -22.94 59.12 -4.44
N LYS A 51 -22.32 58.53 -5.49
CA LYS A 51 -22.16 59.09 -6.86
C LYS A 51 -21.19 58.28 -7.75
N GLU A 52 -21.65 58.01 -8.97
CA GLU A 52 -20.95 57.93 -10.29
C GLU A 52 -19.78 56.95 -10.57
N SER A 53 -19.98 56.28 -11.74
CA SER A 53 -19.06 55.67 -12.73
C SER A 53 -18.28 54.36 -12.45
N PHE A 54 -18.34 53.49 -13.47
CA PHE A 54 -17.85 52.10 -13.59
C PHE A 54 -16.32 51.98 -13.80
N PRO A 55 -15.74 50.76 -13.96
CA PRO A 55 -15.69 49.65 -13.04
C PRO A 55 -14.23 49.33 -12.67
N ASN A 56 -13.93 49.22 -11.38
CA ASN A 56 -12.63 48.75 -10.91
C ASN A 56 -12.55 47.22 -11.07
N THR A 57 -11.82 46.75 -12.08
CA THR A 57 -11.33 45.36 -12.12
C THR A 57 -10.19 45.21 -11.12
N LEU A 58 -10.54 45.05 -9.83
CA LEU A 58 -9.63 44.55 -8.84
C LEU A 58 -9.40 43.07 -9.11
N THR A 59 -8.18 42.80 -9.58
CA THR A 59 -7.53 41.50 -9.67
C THR A 59 -7.76 40.70 -8.38
N ASN A 60 -8.52 39.61 -8.49
CA ASN A 60 -8.51 38.50 -7.53
C ASN A 60 -7.13 37.83 -7.59
N MET A 61 -6.13 38.49 -7.00
CA MET A 61 -4.85 37.86 -6.65
C MET A 61 -4.92 37.48 -5.17
N PRO A 62 -4.41 36.29 -4.78
CA PRO A 62 -4.21 35.98 -3.37
C PRO A 62 -3.30 37.03 -2.73
N PRO A 63 -3.48 37.35 -1.44
CA PRO A 63 -2.66 38.35 -0.78
C PRO A 63 -1.18 37.94 -0.89
N PRO A 64 -0.26 38.87 -1.19
CA PRO A 64 1.16 38.57 -1.16
C PRO A 64 1.53 38.12 0.26
N LEU A 65 2.15 36.95 0.36
CA LEU A 65 2.81 36.47 1.56
C LEU A 65 3.79 37.54 2.03
N GLN A 66 3.38 38.32 3.03
CA GLN A 66 4.29 39.23 3.70
C GLN A 66 5.41 38.41 4.31
N SER A 67 6.61 38.89 4.03
CA SER A 67 7.90 38.31 4.33
C SER A 67 8.05 37.82 5.77
N ALA A 68 8.70 36.66 5.88
CA ALA A 68 9.65 36.32 6.94
C ALA A 68 9.14 36.49 8.38
N ILE A 69 8.36 35.50 8.82
CA ILE A 69 8.40 35.11 10.23
C ILE A 69 9.77 34.45 10.43
N ASN A 70 10.75 35.20 10.93
CA ASN A 70 12.01 34.64 11.38
C ASN A 70 11.73 33.82 12.65
N LEU A 71 11.30 32.58 12.47
CA LEU A 71 11.34 31.58 13.52
C LEU A 71 12.82 31.34 13.82
N THR A 72 13.31 31.91 14.93
CA THR A 72 14.61 31.56 15.51
C THR A 72 14.52 30.13 16.03
N THR A 73 14.63 29.16 15.11
CA THR A 73 14.99 27.79 15.45
C THR A 73 16.45 27.79 15.86
N ALA A 74 16.76 27.13 16.98
CA ALA A 74 18.12 27.00 17.47
C ALA A 74 19.01 26.41 16.38
N SER A 75 20.25 26.91 16.28
CA SER A 75 21.27 26.38 15.38
C SER A 75 21.60 24.95 15.81
N HIS A 76 20.88 24.00 15.25
CA HIS A 76 21.24 22.59 15.32
C HIS A 76 22.05 22.27 14.06
N PRO A 77 23.12 21.48 14.19
CA PRO A 77 23.83 21.00 13.02
C PRO A 77 22.83 20.29 12.09
N PRO A 78 22.92 20.50 10.77
CA PRO A 78 22.03 19.83 9.85
C PRO A 78 22.17 18.32 10.07
N LEU A 79 21.07 17.67 10.43
CA LEU A 79 21.00 16.22 10.41
C LEU A 79 21.21 15.82 8.95
N LEU A 80 22.45 15.45 8.61
CA LEU A 80 22.76 14.81 7.35
C LEU A 80 21.91 13.55 7.31
N HIS A 81 20.82 13.57 6.55
CA HIS A 81 20.23 12.33 6.07
C HIS A 81 21.39 11.52 5.48
N PRO A 82 21.58 10.24 5.87
CA PRO A 82 22.39 9.32 5.11
C PRO A 82 21.73 9.17 3.73
N LEU A 83 22.05 10.09 2.83
CA LEU A 83 21.79 9.91 1.41
C LEU A 83 22.78 8.83 1.00
N ASN A 84 22.32 7.58 1.02
CA ASN A 84 23.04 6.41 0.54
C ASN A 84 23.13 6.46 -0.99
N LYS A 85 23.83 7.47 -1.52
CA LYS A 85 24.12 7.65 -2.96
C LYS A 85 25.13 6.64 -3.50
N ASN A 86 25.59 5.70 -2.68
CA ASN A 86 26.64 4.74 -3.08
C ASN A 86 26.11 3.36 -3.50
N VAL A 87 24.81 3.06 -3.38
CA VAL A 87 24.27 1.74 -3.73
C VAL A 87 23.79 1.66 -5.19
N GLU A 88 23.43 2.80 -5.81
CA GLU A 88 22.89 2.81 -7.17
C GLU A 88 23.97 2.64 -8.27
N GLU A 89 25.22 3.02 -8.01
CA GLU A 89 26.27 3.02 -9.04
C GLU A 89 26.87 1.64 -9.35
N ARG A 90 26.77 0.64 -8.45
CA ARG A 90 27.40 -0.68 -8.68
C ARG A 90 26.53 -1.68 -9.46
N MET A 91 25.26 -1.37 -9.72
CA MET A 91 24.33 -2.32 -10.38
C MET A 91 23.97 -1.95 -11.83
N ASN A 92 24.54 -0.87 -12.37
CA ASN A 92 24.12 -0.31 -13.66
C ASN A 92 24.83 -0.89 -14.90
N GLU A 93 25.69 -1.90 -14.76
CA GLU A 93 26.42 -2.48 -15.88
C GLU A 93 26.00 -3.94 -16.12
N MET A 94 24.73 -4.12 -16.45
CA MET A 94 24.26 -5.34 -17.08
C MET A 94 23.33 -4.89 -18.19
N GLU A 95 23.75 -5.12 -19.42
CA GLU A 95 22.94 -4.92 -20.62
C GLU A 95 21.81 -5.95 -20.56
N ILE A 96 20.70 -5.56 -19.93
CA ILE A 96 19.50 -6.37 -19.87
C ILE A 96 18.84 -6.26 -21.24
N ASP A 97 18.78 -7.38 -21.97
CA ASP A 97 17.94 -7.49 -23.17
C ASP A 97 16.47 -7.28 -22.74
N LYS A 98 15.96 -6.08 -22.99
CA LYS A 98 14.66 -5.62 -22.47
C LYS A 98 13.52 -6.46 -23.01
N GLU A 99 13.57 -6.80 -24.30
CA GLU A 99 12.54 -7.58 -24.98
C GLU A 99 12.54 -9.04 -24.51
N GLN A 100 13.70 -9.68 -24.43
CA GLN A 100 13.79 -11.06 -23.97
C GLN A 100 13.41 -11.20 -22.49
N THR A 101 13.90 -10.28 -21.65
CA THR A 101 13.57 -10.24 -20.21
C THR A 101 12.07 -10.02 -20.00
N LEU A 102 11.44 -9.14 -20.78
CA LEU A 102 10.01 -8.92 -20.72
C LEU A 102 9.24 -10.21 -21.04
N ASN A 103 9.65 -10.95 -22.08
CA ASN A 103 9.00 -12.20 -22.45
C ASN A 103 9.09 -13.23 -21.31
N ASP A 104 10.30 -13.45 -20.81
CA ASP A 104 10.57 -14.40 -19.72
C ASP A 104 9.75 -14.08 -18.47
N VAL A 105 9.72 -12.81 -18.06
CA VAL A 105 8.95 -12.33 -16.90
C VAL A 105 7.45 -12.63 -17.07
N PHE A 106 6.89 -12.33 -18.24
CA PHE A 106 5.46 -12.52 -18.48
C PHE A 106 5.10 -14.00 -18.59
N THR A 107 5.92 -14.82 -19.24
CA THR A 107 5.74 -16.27 -19.24
C THR A 107 5.74 -16.85 -17.83
N ASN A 108 6.65 -16.37 -16.96
CA ASN A 108 6.69 -16.78 -15.55
C ASN A 108 5.41 -16.38 -14.81
N PHE A 109 4.97 -15.13 -14.93
CA PHE A 109 3.76 -14.68 -14.25
C PHE A 109 2.51 -15.40 -14.75
N GLU A 110 2.37 -15.63 -16.06
CA GLU A 110 1.22 -16.33 -16.62
C GLU A 110 1.15 -17.79 -16.14
N ALA A 111 2.28 -18.48 -16.06
CA ALA A 111 2.37 -19.83 -15.51
C ALA A 111 1.92 -19.84 -14.04
N VAL A 112 2.46 -18.93 -13.22
CA VAL A 112 2.14 -18.83 -11.80
C VAL A 112 0.68 -18.45 -11.57
N ILE A 113 0.11 -17.53 -12.36
CA ILE A 113 -1.31 -17.16 -12.27
C ILE A 113 -2.20 -18.36 -12.57
N SER A 114 -1.89 -19.09 -13.64
CA SER A 114 -2.66 -20.26 -14.06
C SER A 114 -2.60 -21.39 -13.03
N GLU A 115 -1.48 -21.53 -12.32
CA GLU A 115 -1.29 -22.57 -11.30
C GLU A 115 -1.86 -22.19 -9.93
N HIS A 116 -1.74 -20.93 -9.50
CA HIS A 116 -1.93 -20.52 -8.11
C HIS A 116 -3.13 -19.60 -7.88
N VAL A 117 -3.67 -18.95 -8.92
CA VAL A 117 -4.83 -18.06 -8.79
C VAL A 117 -6.09 -18.80 -9.23
N LEU A 118 -6.72 -19.48 -8.27
CA LEU A 118 -7.87 -20.37 -8.53
C LEU A 118 -9.15 -19.63 -8.97
N GLU A 119 -9.29 -18.36 -8.56
CA GLU A 119 -10.48 -17.57 -8.84
C GLU A 119 -10.31 -16.77 -10.13
N LYS A 120 -11.13 -17.09 -11.14
CA LYS A 120 -11.04 -16.51 -12.49
C LYS A 120 -11.12 -14.97 -12.49
N SER A 121 -12.03 -14.39 -11.69
CA SER A 121 -12.18 -12.93 -11.58
C SER A 121 -10.92 -12.26 -11.01
N LYS A 122 -10.26 -12.89 -10.02
CA LYS A 122 -8.98 -12.42 -9.48
C LYS A 122 -7.86 -12.58 -10.50
N ALA A 123 -7.81 -13.69 -11.22
CA ALA A 123 -6.82 -13.92 -12.27
C ALA A 123 -6.92 -12.87 -13.38
N GLU A 124 -8.14 -12.51 -13.80
CA GLU A 124 -8.38 -11.45 -14.79
C GLU A 124 -7.93 -10.07 -14.29
N GLU A 125 -8.25 -9.70 -13.05
CA GLU A 125 -7.78 -8.42 -12.48
C GLU A 125 -6.25 -8.38 -12.33
N VAL A 126 -5.62 -9.50 -11.98
CA VAL A 126 -4.15 -9.60 -11.93
C VAL A 126 -3.57 -9.43 -13.33
N LYS A 127 -4.13 -10.10 -14.35
CA LYS A 127 -3.70 -9.95 -15.76
C LYS A 127 -3.81 -8.51 -16.23
N LYS A 128 -4.93 -7.84 -15.93
CA LYS A 128 -5.12 -6.41 -16.24
C LYS A 128 -4.03 -5.53 -15.61
N ARG A 129 -3.61 -5.82 -14.38
CA ARG A 129 -2.51 -5.09 -13.73
C ARG A 129 -1.15 -5.42 -14.34
N LEU A 130 -0.94 -6.64 -14.81
CA LEU A 130 0.27 -6.99 -15.57
C LEU A 130 0.32 -6.29 -16.93
N ASP A 131 -0.83 -6.06 -17.58
CA ASP A 131 -0.85 -5.25 -18.80
C ASP A 131 -0.39 -3.81 -18.54
N VAL A 132 -0.76 -3.21 -17.40
CA VAL A 132 -0.25 -1.91 -16.98
C VAL A 132 1.28 -1.94 -16.78
N LEU A 133 1.80 -3.03 -16.18
CA LEU A 133 3.24 -3.24 -16.07
C LEU A 133 3.90 -3.33 -17.47
N LYS A 134 3.29 -4.07 -18.40
CA LYS A 134 3.78 -4.21 -19.78
C LYS A 134 3.86 -2.86 -20.48
N THR A 135 2.82 -2.05 -20.38
CA THR A 135 2.79 -0.70 -20.95
C THR A 135 3.88 0.18 -20.33
N ALA A 136 4.02 0.17 -18.99
CA ALA A 136 5.07 0.94 -18.32
C ALA A 136 6.50 0.50 -18.72
N TRP A 137 6.70 -0.79 -18.98
CA TRP A 137 7.97 -1.35 -19.45
C TRP A 137 8.29 -0.92 -20.88
N LEU A 138 7.32 -0.98 -21.80
CA LEU A 138 7.52 -0.58 -23.20
C LEU A 138 7.69 0.93 -23.36
N GLU A 139 7.08 1.72 -22.48
CA GLU A 139 7.26 3.18 -22.44
C GLU A 139 8.59 3.61 -21.79
N ASP A 140 9.44 2.66 -21.39
CA ASP A 140 10.71 2.85 -20.69
C ASP A 140 10.61 3.77 -19.46
N LYS A 141 9.46 3.72 -18.77
CA LYS A 141 9.20 4.52 -17.57
C LYS A 141 9.79 3.90 -16.30
N LEU A 142 10.43 2.73 -16.43
CA LEU A 142 10.98 1.96 -15.33
C LEU A 142 12.52 1.99 -15.38
N ASN A 143 13.15 2.01 -14.21
CA ASN A 143 14.60 2.00 -14.08
C ASN A 143 15.17 0.58 -14.28
N ASN A 144 16.46 0.48 -14.62
CA ASN A 144 17.16 -0.82 -14.75
C ASN A 144 17.07 -1.68 -13.49
N VAL A 145 17.14 -1.03 -12.32
CA VAL A 145 16.95 -1.67 -11.02
C VAL A 145 15.55 -2.32 -10.90
N ILE A 146 14.53 -1.67 -11.44
CA ILE A 146 13.15 -2.18 -11.43
C ILE A 146 13.03 -3.38 -12.37
N TYR A 147 13.61 -3.33 -13.57
CA TYR A 147 13.63 -4.45 -14.50
C TYR A 147 14.26 -5.70 -13.88
N LYS A 148 15.42 -5.53 -13.24
CA LYS A 148 16.10 -6.61 -12.50
C LYS A 148 15.25 -7.16 -11.36
N ASN A 149 14.70 -6.27 -10.53
CA ASN A 149 13.85 -6.69 -9.41
C ASN A 149 12.62 -7.45 -9.89
N ILE A 150 12.00 -7.05 -11.01
CA ILE A 150 10.86 -7.76 -11.59
C ILE A 150 11.28 -9.13 -12.15
N LEU A 151 12.45 -9.22 -12.79
CA LEU A 151 13.01 -10.50 -13.23
C LEU A 151 13.23 -11.44 -12.05
N ASP A 152 13.93 -10.97 -11.02
CA ASP A 152 14.21 -11.74 -9.78
C ASP A 152 12.91 -12.16 -9.08
N LEU A 153 11.91 -11.27 -9.06
CA LEU A 153 10.59 -11.54 -8.52
C LEU A 153 9.86 -12.62 -9.32
N SER A 154 9.86 -12.56 -10.64
CA SER A 154 9.22 -13.55 -11.51
C SER A 154 9.85 -14.94 -11.35
N THR A 155 11.18 -14.99 -11.22
CA THR A 155 11.94 -16.22 -10.98
C THR A 155 11.65 -16.77 -9.59
N ALA A 156 11.65 -15.94 -8.54
CA ALA A 156 11.34 -16.35 -7.18
C ALA A 156 9.92 -16.93 -7.06
N LEU A 157 8.94 -16.35 -7.75
CA LEU A 157 7.57 -16.89 -7.79
C LEU A 157 7.51 -18.24 -8.49
N ARG A 158 8.25 -18.43 -9.59
CA ARG A 158 8.31 -19.70 -10.33
C ARG A 158 9.01 -20.81 -9.54
N GLU A 159 10.02 -20.45 -8.75
CA GLU A 159 10.70 -21.35 -7.82
C GLU A 159 9.85 -21.67 -6.57
N GLY A 160 8.70 -21.01 -6.39
CA GLY A 160 7.85 -21.16 -5.20
C GLY A 160 8.45 -20.52 -3.93
N ASN A 161 9.48 -19.69 -4.06
CA ASN A 161 10.13 -19.00 -2.94
C ASN A 161 9.34 -17.73 -2.58
N VAL A 162 8.27 -17.92 -1.80
CA VAL A 162 7.33 -16.86 -1.41
C VAL A 162 8.02 -15.79 -0.56
N GLU A 163 8.96 -16.17 0.31
CA GLU A 163 9.68 -15.24 1.19
C GLU A 163 10.55 -14.28 0.39
N LYS A 164 11.31 -14.79 -0.59
CA LYS A 164 12.13 -13.97 -1.48
C LYS A 164 11.26 -13.05 -2.32
N ALA A 165 10.14 -13.54 -2.85
CA ALA A 165 9.20 -12.74 -3.63
C ALA A 165 8.60 -11.59 -2.79
N ASP A 166 8.21 -11.86 -1.54
CA ASP A 166 7.66 -10.84 -0.63
C ASP A 166 8.71 -9.78 -0.25
N GLN A 167 9.96 -10.18 -0.02
CA GLN A 167 11.06 -9.25 0.23
C GLN A 167 11.28 -8.30 -0.95
N ILE A 168 11.33 -8.82 -2.18
CA ILE A 168 11.50 -7.99 -3.38
C ILE A 168 10.28 -7.06 -3.57
N HIS A 169 9.06 -7.56 -3.35
CA HIS A 169 7.84 -6.75 -3.39
C HIS A 169 7.90 -5.58 -2.39
N VAL A 170 8.31 -5.82 -1.14
CA VAL A 170 8.46 -4.78 -0.12
C VAL A 170 9.57 -3.81 -0.49
N ALA A 171 10.71 -4.28 -1.00
CA ALA A 171 11.81 -3.43 -1.45
C ALA A 171 11.38 -2.48 -2.58
N LEU A 172 10.64 -2.99 -3.57
CA LEU A 172 10.06 -2.18 -4.64
C LEU A 172 9.10 -1.11 -4.10
N MET A 173 8.26 -1.48 -3.13
CA MET A 173 7.35 -0.53 -2.48
C MET A 173 8.07 0.52 -1.64
N MET A 174 9.20 0.19 -1.04
CA MET A 174 9.94 1.14 -0.21
C MET A 174 10.73 2.15 -1.06
N GLN A 175 11.31 1.70 -2.17
CA GLN A 175 12.24 2.50 -2.98
C GLN A 175 11.56 3.17 -4.18
N HIS A 176 10.56 2.51 -4.77
CA HIS A 176 9.98 2.90 -6.06
C HIS A 176 8.44 2.86 -6.05
N ALA A 177 7.80 3.18 -4.91
CA ALA A 177 6.34 3.16 -4.75
C ALA A 177 5.59 3.88 -5.88
N SER A 178 6.04 5.07 -6.29
CA SER A 178 5.36 5.86 -7.32
C SER A 178 5.29 5.15 -8.67
N LEU A 179 6.36 4.45 -9.06
CA LEU A 179 6.48 3.75 -10.34
C LEU A 179 5.76 2.40 -10.34
N CYS A 180 5.70 1.73 -9.18
CA CYS A 180 5.14 0.39 -9.06
C CYS A 180 3.68 0.39 -8.59
N SER A 181 3.16 1.49 -8.01
CA SER A 181 1.85 1.54 -7.35
C SER A 181 0.67 1.07 -8.19
N ALA A 182 0.70 1.29 -9.51
CA ALA A 182 -0.40 0.97 -10.40
C ALA A 182 -0.58 -0.54 -10.65
N TRP A 183 0.50 -1.31 -10.66
CA TRP A 183 0.49 -2.73 -11.03
C TRP A 183 0.92 -3.67 -9.89
N ILE A 184 1.71 -3.19 -8.93
CA ILE A 184 2.19 -4.00 -7.80
C ILE A 184 1.08 -4.73 -7.03
N PRO A 185 -0.16 -4.20 -6.87
CA PRO A 185 -1.16 -4.90 -6.08
C PRO A 185 -1.51 -6.23 -6.75
N GLY A 186 -1.42 -6.35 -8.08
CA GLY A 186 -1.56 -7.61 -8.80
C GLY A 186 -0.53 -8.65 -8.36
N ILE A 187 0.74 -8.27 -8.26
CA ILE A 187 1.81 -9.15 -7.76
C ILE A 187 1.52 -9.60 -6.32
N ARG A 188 1.08 -8.70 -5.45
CA ARG A 188 0.72 -9.06 -4.07
C ARG A 188 -0.34 -10.17 -4.01
N HIS A 189 -1.32 -10.15 -4.91
CA HIS A 189 -2.31 -11.22 -5.00
C HIS A 189 -1.70 -12.56 -5.42
N ILE A 190 -0.72 -12.55 -6.34
CA ILE A 190 0.00 -13.76 -6.75
C ILE A 190 0.77 -14.36 -5.57
N ILE A 191 1.54 -13.53 -4.84
CA ILE A 191 2.30 -13.96 -3.64
C ILE A 191 1.37 -14.58 -2.59
N LEU A 192 0.22 -13.95 -2.35
CA LEU A 192 -0.76 -14.45 -1.38
C LEU A 192 -1.41 -15.77 -1.82
N GLY A 193 -1.69 -15.93 -3.12
CA GLY A 193 -2.21 -17.18 -3.69
C GLY A 193 -1.23 -18.34 -3.49
N LEU A 194 0.05 -18.10 -3.80
CA LEU A 194 1.15 -19.04 -3.55
C LEU A 194 1.25 -19.43 -2.07
N LYS A 195 1.27 -18.45 -1.16
CA LYS A 195 1.34 -18.68 0.29
C LYS A 195 0.19 -19.56 0.80
N THR A 196 -1.01 -19.32 0.28
CA THR A 196 -2.22 -20.09 0.64
C THR A 196 -2.10 -21.55 0.18
N LYS A 197 -1.60 -21.77 -1.05
CA LYS A 197 -1.36 -23.13 -1.57
C LYS A 197 -0.29 -23.86 -0.77
N MET A 198 0.83 -23.21 -0.45
CA MET A 198 1.90 -23.80 0.36
C MET A 198 1.41 -24.21 1.76
N GLN A 199 0.59 -23.36 2.39
CA GLN A 199 -0.04 -23.69 3.67
C GLN A 199 -1.00 -24.88 3.54
N SER A 200 -1.83 -24.92 2.50
CA SER A 200 -2.71 -26.06 2.22
C SER A 200 -1.94 -27.38 2.04
N LEU A 201 -0.84 -27.36 1.27
CA LEU A 201 0.01 -28.54 1.07
C LEU A 201 0.67 -29.01 2.37
N SER A 202 1.14 -28.08 3.22
CA SER A 202 1.74 -28.41 4.51
C SER A 202 0.75 -29.10 5.47
N VAL A 203 -0.54 -28.72 5.42
CA VAL A 203 -1.60 -29.33 6.24
C VAL A 203 -1.94 -30.74 5.76
N ILE A 204 -1.92 -30.98 4.44
CA ILE A 204 -2.17 -32.31 3.86
C ILE A 204 -1.05 -33.30 4.21
N GLN A 205 0.20 -32.84 4.31
CA GLN A 205 1.35 -33.70 4.62
C GLN A 205 1.40 -34.16 6.08
N CYS A 206 0.75 -33.44 7.01
CA CYS A 206 0.58 -33.87 8.40
C CYS A 206 -0.42 -35.03 8.55
N ASN A 207 -1.48 -35.05 7.72
CA ASN A 207 -2.55 -36.04 7.82
C ASN A 207 -2.19 -37.41 7.23
N GLN A 208 -1.15 -37.53 6.39
CA GLN A 208 -0.70 -38.82 5.84
C GLN A 208 0.30 -39.56 6.74
N SER A 209 0.91 -38.89 7.73
CA SER A 209 1.87 -39.53 8.63
C SER A 209 1.18 -40.33 9.76
N SER A 210 -0.11 -40.09 10.00
CA SER A 210 -0.89 -40.74 11.06
C SER A 210 -1.54 -42.07 10.65
N GLU A 211 -1.53 -42.42 9.36
CA GLU A 211 -2.28 -43.58 8.81
C GLU A 211 -1.35 -44.69 8.28
N SER A 212 -0.21 -44.93 8.95
CA SER A 212 0.71 -46.04 8.62
C SER A 212 1.08 -46.93 9.81
N HIS A 213 0.41 -46.78 10.95
CA HIS A 213 0.48 -47.70 12.08
C HIS A 213 -0.92 -48.22 12.40
N LEU A 214 -1.29 -49.37 11.84
CA LEU A 214 -2.15 -50.40 12.45
C LEU A 214 -2.35 -51.51 11.42
N LEU A 215 -1.36 -52.41 11.37
CA LEU A 215 -1.51 -53.72 10.75
C LEU A 215 -2.51 -54.55 11.58
N PRO A 216 -3.51 -55.21 10.97
CA PRO A 216 -4.25 -56.27 11.63
C PRO A 216 -3.38 -57.52 11.66
N ALA A 217 -3.05 -57.99 12.86
CA ALA A 217 -2.48 -59.33 13.04
C ALA A 217 -3.61 -60.35 12.84
N GLU A 218 -3.77 -60.82 11.62
CA GLU A 218 -4.42 -62.09 11.32
C GLU A 218 -3.33 -63.09 10.93
N GLU A 219 -3.02 -64.03 11.83
CA GLU A 219 -2.48 -65.32 11.41
C GLU A 219 -3.15 -66.44 12.22
N ASN A 220 -4.00 -67.18 11.50
CA ASN A 220 -4.54 -68.48 11.86
C ASN A 220 -3.41 -69.50 12.01
N LYS A 221 -3.38 -70.26 13.11
CA LYS A 221 -3.59 -71.73 13.13
C LYS A 221 -3.52 -72.30 14.55
#